data_AF-E9CQ91-F1
#
_entry.id   AF-E9CQ91-F1
#
_cell.length_a   1.000
_cell.length_b   1.000
_cell.length_c   1.000
_cell.angle_alpha   90.00
_cell.angle_beta   90.00
_cell.angle_gamma   90.00
#
_symmetry.space_group_name_H-M   'P 1'
#
loop_
_entity.id
_entity.type
_entity.pdbx_description
1 polymer ?
#
loop_
_entity_poly.entity_id
_entity_poly.type
_entity_poly.pdbx_seq_one_letter_code
_entity_poly.pdbx_strand_id
1 'polypeptide(L)'
;TMWSATRLAQQQVQTSPTLRQPWHDTPRLIPFINACAERWQTIPLSLAGWRFKEAQCVQEGTLRLAYSKPVGATVGDFAYRVKQVYAGQTTPYFNLPGQGDTGCFSQSVTFTASPDLRALPEADSQIQRLTTFAQRMRLPINLQEEDNRQVSANGEELILPWHSFSFSLET
;
A
#
# COMPACT_ATOMS: atom_id res chain seq x y z
N THR A 1 35.21 22.59 29.68
CA THR A 1 35.20 22.02 28.31
C THR A 1 34.25 20.84 28.11
N MET A 2 33.62 20.27 29.14
CA MET A 2 32.63 19.17 28.99
C MET A 2 31.26 19.56 28.43
N TRP A 3 30.85 20.83 28.52
CA TRP A 3 29.51 21.27 28.08
C TRP A 3 29.37 21.48 26.56
N SER A 4 30.49 21.49 25.82
CA SER A 4 30.49 21.71 24.37
C SER A 4 30.39 20.39 23.59
N ALA A 5 30.85 19.28 24.16
CA ALA A 5 30.84 17.97 23.50
C ALA A 5 29.42 17.39 23.39
N THR A 6 28.55 17.62 24.39
CA THR A 6 27.17 17.11 24.38
C THR A 6 26.30 17.80 23.31
N ARG A 7 26.58 19.08 23.01
CA ARG A 7 25.88 19.82 21.94
C ARG A 7 26.29 19.37 20.54
N LEU A 8 27.57 19.03 20.36
CA LEU A 8 28.08 18.50 19.08
C LEU A 8 27.59 17.07 18.82
N ALA A 9 27.46 16.24 19.86
CA ALA A 9 26.87 14.90 19.74
C ALA A 9 25.38 14.94 19.34
N GLN A 10 24.61 15.91 19.84
CA GLN A 10 23.21 16.11 19.41
C GLN A 10 23.11 16.67 17.98
N GLN A 11 24.08 17.49 17.54
CA GLN A 11 24.11 18.02 16.17
C GLN A 11 24.56 17.00 15.12
N GLN A 12 25.39 16.00 15.48
CA GLN A 12 25.86 14.99 14.52
C GLN A 12 24.83 13.91 14.17
N VAL A 13 23.75 13.76 14.96
CA VAL A 13 22.61 12.89 14.58
C VAL A 13 21.80 13.49 13.42
N GLN A 14 22.04 14.75 13.05
CA GLN A 14 21.30 15.43 11.98
C GLN A 14 21.97 15.37 10.59
N THR A 15 23.12 14.69 10.44
CA THR A 15 23.86 14.63 9.16
C THR A 15 24.05 13.22 8.60
N SER A 16 23.08 12.33 8.83
CA SER A 16 22.92 11.12 8.02
C SER A 16 22.05 11.43 6.79
N PRO A 17 22.23 10.73 5.65
CA PRO A 17 21.36 10.90 4.48
C PRO A 17 19.91 10.88 4.96
N THR A 18 19.15 11.93 4.63
CA THR A 18 17.79 12.20 5.12
C THR A 18 17.03 10.91 5.31
N LEU A 19 16.97 10.43 6.56
CA LEU A 19 16.29 9.21 6.91
C LEU A 19 14.80 9.50 6.74
N ARG A 20 14.30 9.19 5.54
CA ARG A 20 12.91 9.48 5.19
C ARG A 20 12.03 8.47 5.90
N GLN A 21 11.09 9.00 6.68
CA GLN A 21 10.11 8.18 7.37
C GLN A 21 9.28 7.35 6.37
N PRO A 22 8.94 6.08 6.66
CA PRO A 22 8.13 5.25 5.76
C PRO A 22 6.76 5.85 5.44
N TRP A 23 6.18 6.60 6.39
CA TRP A 23 4.88 7.25 6.22
C TRP A 23 4.96 8.63 5.53
N HIS A 24 6.15 9.12 5.16
CA HIS A 24 6.31 10.44 4.54
C HIS A 24 5.57 10.53 3.20
N ASP A 25 5.73 9.52 2.35
CA ASP A 25 5.13 9.47 1.00
C ASP A 25 3.88 8.56 0.96
N THR A 26 3.44 8.06 2.11
CA THR A 26 2.27 7.19 2.21
C THR A 26 0.99 8.02 2.19
N PRO A 27 0.01 7.72 1.31
CA PRO A 27 -1.27 8.40 1.34
C PRO A 27 -1.99 8.13 2.66
N ARG A 28 -2.68 9.14 3.17
CA ARG A 28 -3.52 9.00 4.35
C ARG A 28 -4.65 8.01 4.07
N LEU A 29 -5.01 7.19 5.05
CA LEU A 29 -6.00 6.13 4.89
C LEU A 29 -7.33 6.61 4.28
N ILE A 30 -7.92 7.69 4.81
CA ILE A 30 -9.21 8.18 4.31
C ILE A 30 -9.11 8.75 2.89
N PRO A 31 -8.18 9.67 2.57
CA PRO A 31 -7.92 10.08 1.19
C PRO A 31 -7.61 8.92 0.23
N PHE A 32 -6.86 7.91 0.67
CA PHE A 32 -6.58 6.71 -0.12
C PHE A 32 -7.89 5.97 -0.46
N ILE A 33 -8.71 5.65 0.55
CA ILE A 33 -10.01 4.97 0.36
C ILE A 33 -10.91 5.77 -0.57
N ASN A 34 -11.01 7.08 -0.36
CA ASN A 34 -11.87 7.95 -1.15
C ASN A 34 -11.43 7.99 -2.61
N ALA A 35 -10.15 8.20 -2.88
CA ALA A 35 -9.62 8.24 -4.25
C ALA A 35 -9.82 6.91 -4.99
N CYS A 36 -9.61 5.77 -4.30
CA CYS A 36 -9.90 4.45 -4.85
C CYS A 36 -11.40 4.26 -5.15
N ALA A 37 -12.28 4.68 -4.23
CA ALA A 37 -13.72 4.57 -4.38
C ALA A 37 -14.25 5.44 -5.52
N GLU A 38 -13.80 6.69 -5.62
CA GLU A 38 -14.13 7.61 -6.72
C GLU A 38 -13.71 7.01 -8.07
N ARG A 39 -12.50 6.45 -8.16
CA ARG A 39 -12.06 5.79 -9.40
C ARG A 39 -12.92 4.58 -9.71
N TRP A 40 -13.21 3.73 -8.72
CA TRP A 40 -14.01 2.52 -8.90
C TRP A 40 -15.44 2.83 -9.37
N GLN A 41 -16.07 3.90 -8.89
CA GLN A 41 -17.41 4.31 -9.32
C GLN A 41 -17.51 4.61 -10.81
N THR A 42 -16.40 4.93 -11.48
CA THR A 42 -16.35 5.18 -12.93
C THR A 42 -16.14 3.91 -13.77
N ILE A 43 -15.90 2.76 -13.14
CA ILE A 43 -15.55 1.53 -13.82
C ILE A 43 -16.80 0.80 -14.32
N PRO A 44 -16.86 0.39 -15.60
CA PRO A 44 -17.99 -0.36 -16.13
C PRO A 44 -18.14 -1.73 -15.45
N LEU A 45 -19.36 -2.10 -15.05
CA LEU A 45 -19.63 -3.44 -14.53
C LEU A 45 -19.52 -4.55 -15.59
N SER A 46 -19.52 -4.18 -16.88
CA SER A 46 -19.35 -5.11 -17.99
C SER A 46 -18.52 -4.53 -19.13
N LEU A 47 -17.66 -5.36 -19.73
CA LEU A 47 -16.84 -5.03 -20.90
C LEU A 47 -16.93 -6.18 -21.91
N ALA A 48 -17.59 -5.95 -23.05
CA ALA A 48 -17.83 -6.99 -24.07
C ALA A 48 -18.46 -8.27 -23.49
N GLY A 49 -19.40 -8.11 -22.54
CA GLY A 49 -20.05 -9.22 -21.83
C GLY A 49 -19.25 -9.79 -20.66
N TRP A 50 -17.95 -9.51 -20.55
CA TRP A 50 -17.16 -9.86 -19.38
C TRP A 50 -17.68 -9.13 -18.15
N ARG A 51 -17.85 -9.86 -17.04
CA ARG A 51 -18.49 -9.35 -15.83
C ARG A 51 -17.44 -8.92 -14.83
N PHE A 52 -17.62 -7.75 -14.22
CA PHE A 52 -16.78 -7.31 -13.12
C PHE A 52 -16.73 -8.39 -12.02
N LYS A 53 -15.51 -8.70 -11.56
CA LYS A 53 -15.24 -9.70 -10.54
C LYS A 53 -14.80 -9.02 -9.25
N GLU A 54 -13.75 -8.21 -9.34
CA GLU A 54 -13.13 -7.56 -8.18
C GLU A 54 -12.30 -6.35 -8.59
N ALA A 55 -12.03 -5.49 -7.61
CA ALA A 55 -11.13 -4.38 -7.71
C ALA A 55 -10.17 -4.39 -6.52
N GLN A 56 -8.88 -4.19 -6.77
CA GLN A 56 -7.85 -4.09 -5.76
C GLN A 56 -7.12 -2.76 -5.93
N CYS A 57 -7.23 -1.88 -4.95
CA CYS A 57 -6.44 -0.66 -4.92
C CYS A 57 -5.09 -0.92 -4.27
N VAL A 58 -4.01 -0.43 -4.87
CA VAL A 58 -2.65 -0.57 -4.35
C VAL A 58 -2.05 0.82 -4.08
N GLN A 59 -1.19 0.90 -3.07
CA GLN A 59 -0.66 2.16 -2.54
C GLN A 59 0.19 2.92 -3.58
N GLU A 60 0.76 2.22 -4.56
CA GLU A 60 1.57 2.78 -5.65
C GLU A 60 0.77 3.58 -6.68
N GLY A 61 -0.53 3.83 -6.45
CA GLY A 61 -1.33 4.69 -7.32
C GLY A 61 -2.09 3.94 -8.39
N THR A 62 -2.54 2.71 -8.12
CA THR A 62 -3.21 1.88 -9.11
C THR A 62 -4.46 1.19 -8.56
N LEU A 63 -5.54 1.19 -9.34
CA LEU A 63 -6.70 0.32 -9.17
C LEU A 63 -6.61 -0.82 -10.18
N ARG A 64 -6.35 -2.03 -9.69
CA ARG A 64 -6.35 -3.26 -10.49
C ARG A 64 -7.77 -3.80 -10.55
N LEU A 65 -8.23 -4.09 -11.75
CA LEU A 65 -9.58 -4.56 -12.01
C LEU A 65 -9.51 -5.94 -12.63
N ALA A 66 -10.40 -6.83 -12.20
CA ALA A 66 -10.53 -8.15 -12.79
C ALA A 66 -11.97 -8.39 -13.24
N TYR A 67 -12.10 -9.09 -14.37
CA TYR A 67 -13.36 -9.46 -14.99
C TYR A 67 -13.36 -10.95 -15.31
N SER A 68 -14.53 -11.58 -15.13
CA SER A 68 -14.76 -12.98 -15.47
C SER A 68 -15.34 -13.12 -16.88
N LYS A 69 -14.79 -14.06 -17.64
CA LYS A 69 -15.23 -14.42 -18.99
C LYS A 69 -16.57 -15.16 -18.96
N PRO A 70 -17.62 -14.69 -19.66
CA PRO A 70 -18.83 -15.47 -19.86
C PRO A 70 -18.61 -16.52 -20.96
N VAL A 71 -19.53 -17.49 -21.04
CA VAL A 71 -19.58 -18.46 -22.13
C VAL A 71 -19.69 -17.73 -23.47
N GLY A 72 -18.88 -18.16 -24.45
CA GLY A 72 -18.90 -17.62 -25.81
C GLY A 72 -18.13 -16.32 -26.03
N ALA A 73 -17.69 -15.62 -24.98
CA ALA A 73 -16.82 -14.45 -25.14
C ALA A 73 -15.36 -14.85 -25.43
N THR A 74 -14.59 -13.91 -25.98
CA THR A 74 -13.17 -14.12 -26.28
C THR A 74 -12.26 -13.13 -25.54
N VAL A 75 -10.99 -13.49 -25.39
CA VAL A 75 -9.95 -12.58 -24.86
C VAL A 75 -9.69 -11.40 -25.80
N GLY A 76 -9.86 -11.62 -27.12
CA GLY A 76 -9.67 -10.59 -28.14
C GLY A 76 -10.72 -9.48 -28.04
N ASP A 77 -12.00 -9.85 -27.89
CA ASP A 77 -13.09 -8.87 -27.75
C ASP A 77 -12.94 -8.05 -26.47
N PHE A 78 -12.56 -8.69 -25.37
CA PHE A 78 -12.25 -7.99 -24.12
C PHE A 78 -11.08 -7.02 -24.31
N ALA A 79 -9.98 -7.49 -24.90
CA ALA A 79 -8.79 -6.67 -25.10
C ALA A 79 -9.07 -5.45 -25.97
N TYR A 80 -9.84 -5.66 -27.04
CA TYR A 80 -10.28 -4.60 -27.94
C TYR A 80 -11.19 -3.60 -27.20
N ARG A 81 -12.18 -4.09 -26.44
CA ARG A 81 -13.12 -3.24 -25.71
C ARG A 81 -12.45 -2.41 -24.62
N VAL A 82 -11.51 -2.97 -23.88
CA VAL A 82 -10.71 -2.23 -22.88
C VAL A 82 -9.97 -1.08 -23.56
N LYS A 83 -9.29 -1.34 -24.68
CA LYS A 83 -8.59 -0.29 -25.44
C LYS A 83 -9.55 0.79 -25.93
N GLN A 84 -10.75 0.44 -26.40
CA GLN A 84 -11.74 1.44 -26.80
C GLN A 84 -12.22 2.32 -25.64
N VAL A 85 -12.59 1.71 -24.51
CA VAL A 85 -13.12 2.42 -23.34
C VAL A 85 -12.09 3.37 -22.74
N TYR A 86 -10.82 2.97 -22.73
CA TYR A 86 -9.73 3.74 -22.13
C TYR A 86 -8.80 4.38 -23.17
N ALA A 87 -9.30 4.65 -24.38
CA ALA A 87 -8.57 5.35 -25.45
C ALA A 87 -7.13 4.84 -25.70
N GLY A 88 -6.92 3.53 -25.60
CA GLY A 88 -5.62 2.88 -25.78
C GLY A 88 -4.61 3.08 -24.65
N GLN A 89 -4.95 3.81 -23.58
CA GLN A 89 -4.06 4.09 -22.45
C GLN A 89 -3.89 2.91 -21.49
N THR A 90 -4.66 1.83 -21.70
CA THR A 90 -4.71 0.69 -20.79
C THR A 90 -4.49 -0.60 -21.57
N THR A 91 -3.54 -1.39 -21.09
CA THR A 91 -3.22 -2.71 -21.63
C THR A 91 -3.84 -3.79 -20.74
N PRO A 92 -4.76 -4.60 -21.27
CA PRO A 92 -5.29 -5.74 -20.54
C PRO A 92 -4.29 -6.90 -20.52
N TYR A 93 -4.34 -7.66 -19.43
CA TYR A 93 -3.60 -8.90 -19.24
C TYR A 93 -4.54 -10.00 -18.75
N PHE A 94 -4.10 -11.25 -18.83
CA PHE A 94 -4.95 -12.41 -18.57
C PHE A 94 -4.23 -13.39 -17.67
N ASN A 95 -4.98 -14.26 -16.99
CA ASN A 95 -4.43 -15.34 -16.17
C ASN A 95 -3.81 -16.45 -17.04
N LEU A 96 -2.61 -16.19 -17.58
CA LEU A 96 -1.86 -17.07 -18.45
C LEU A 96 -0.45 -17.34 -17.87
N PRO A 97 0.06 -18.59 -17.97
CA PRO A 97 -0.61 -19.78 -18.47
C PRO A 97 -1.79 -20.19 -17.55
N GLY A 98 -2.90 -20.63 -18.14
CA GLY A 98 -4.15 -20.87 -17.41
C GLY A 98 -5.35 -20.88 -18.35
N GLN A 99 -6.55 -20.75 -17.78
CA GLN A 99 -7.81 -20.88 -18.54
C GLN A 99 -8.16 -19.64 -19.39
N GLY A 100 -7.47 -18.50 -19.19
CA GLY A 100 -7.80 -17.25 -19.88
C GLY A 100 -9.23 -16.79 -19.62
N ASP A 101 -9.77 -17.13 -18.45
CA ASP A 101 -11.14 -16.83 -18.01
C ASP A 101 -11.20 -15.59 -17.10
N THR A 102 -10.04 -15.04 -16.73
CA THR A 102 -9.91 -13.79 -15.97
C THR A 102 -9.11 -12.78 -16.78
N GLY A 103 -9.75 -11.65 -17.09
CA GLY A 103 -9.17 -10.53 -17.81
C GLY A 103 -8.98 -9.38 -16.83
N CYS A 104 -7.78 -8.84 -16.79
CA CYS A 104 -7.40 -7.80 -15.83
C CYS A 104 -6.85 -6.59 -16.55
N PHE A 105 -6.96 -5.42 -15.90
CA PHE A 105 -6.24 -4.22 -16.30
C PHE A 105 -6.10 -3.27 -15.12
N SER A 106 -5.25 -2.27 -15.29
CA SER A 106 -4.96 -1.27 -14.26
C SER A 106 -5.45 0.10 -14.68
N GLN A 107 -5.95 0.87 -13.71
CA GLN A 107 -6.26 2.29 -13.85
C GLN A 107 -5.43 3.07 -12.85
N SER A 108 -4.88 4.21 -13.27
CA SER A 108 -4.17 5.09 -12.35
C SER A 108 -5.14 5.71 -11.35
N VAL A 109 -4.69 5.80 -10.10
CA VAL A 109 -5.33 6.55 -9.02
C VAL A 109 -4.32 7.55 -8.53
N THR A 110 -4.69 8.83 -8.53
CA THR A 110 -3.81 9.86 -7.98
C THR A 110 -4.09 10.00 -6.50
N PHE A 111 -3.04 9.91 -5.70
CA PHE A 111 -3.12 10.21 -4.29
C PHE A 111 -2.38 11.51 -4.01
N THR A 112 -2.99 12.38 -3.21
CA THR A 112 -2.25 13.50 -2.63
C THR A 112 -1.44 12.95 -1.47
N ALA A 113 -0.15 12.70 -1.71
CA ALA A 113 0.79 12.45 -0.63
C ALA A 113 0.84 13.72 0.23
N SER A 114 0.61 13.57 1.53
CA SER A 114 0.73 14.65 2.49
C SER A 114 1.54 14.11 3.65
N PRO A 115 2.72 14.68 3.94
CA PRO A 115 3.56 14.19 5.01
C PRO A 115 2.79 14.17 6.33
N ASP A 116 2.90 13.07 7.06
CA ASP A 116 2.43 13.04 8.45
C ASP A 116 3.47 13.63 9.38
N LEU A 117 3.23 14.88 9.77
CA LEU A 117 4.08 15.60 10.71
C LEU A 117 3.61 15.45 12.16
N ARG A 118 2.55 14.67 12.43
CA ARG A 118 2.13 14.40 13.81
C ARG A 118 3.21 13.58 14.50
N ALA A 119 3.38 13.83 15.79
CA ALA A 119 4.23 12.99 16.62
C ALA A 119 3.74 11.53 16.55
N LEU A 120 4.68 10.60 16.53
CA LEU A 120 4.35 9.18 16.64
C LEU A 120 3.67 8.94 17.99
N PRO A 121 2.64 8.08 18.03
CA PRO A 121 2.07 7.67 19.30
C PRO A 121 3.08 6.81 20.08
N GLU A 122 2.95 6.81 21.40
CA GLU A 122 3.70 5.91 22.28
C GLU A 122 3.42 4.44 21.92
N ALA A 123 4.48 3.63 21.80
CA ALA A 123 4.39 2.23 21.35
C ALA A 123 3.42 1.41 22.24
N ASP A 124 3.58 1.48 23.56
CA ASP A 124 2.73 0.78 24.53
C ASP A 124 1.24 1.09 24.33
N SER A 125 0.91 2.34 24.03
CA SER A 125 -0.48 2.76 23.79
C SER A 125 -1.08 2.09 22.54
N GLN A 126 -0.27 1.89 21.49
CA GLN A 126 -0.71 1.25 20.26
C GLN A 126 -0.81 -0.26 20.42
N ILE A 127 0.14 -0.88 21.13
CA ILE A 127 0.13 -2.30 21.46
C ILE A 127 -1.12 -2.64 22.28
N GLN A 128 -1.43 -1.86 23.31
CA GLN A 128 -2.65 -2.04 24.13
C GLN A 128 -3.93 -1.91 23.29
N ARG A 129 -3.99 -0.94 22.38
CA ARG A 129 -5.15 -0.75 21.49
C ARG A 129 -5.35 -1.94 20.55
N LEU A 130 -4.29 -2.38 19.89
CA LEU A 130 -4.33 -3.51 18.96
C LEU A 130 -4.70 -4.82 19.67
N THR A 131 -4.07 -5.09 20.82
CA THR A 131 -4.34 -6.30 21.61
C THR A 131 -5.75 -6.30 22.18
N THR A 132 -6.24 -5.17 22.70
CA THR A 132 -7.64 -5.03 23.16
C THR A 132 -8.62 -5.29 22.03
N PHE A 133 -8.35 -4.78 20.82
CA PHE A 133 -9.18 -5.05 19.64
C PHE A 133 -9.21 -6.55 19.31
N ALA A 134 -8.04 -7.20 19.20
CA ALA A 134 -7.94 -8.62 18.92
C ALA A 134 -8.69 -9.48 19.95
N GLN A 135 -8.53 -9.17 21.24
CA GLN A 135 -9.21 -9.85 22.34
C GLN A 135 -10.74 -9.70 22.27
N ARG A 136 -11.24 -8.49 22.01
CA ARG A 136 -12.69 -8.23 21.86
C ARG A 136 -13.28 -9.01 20.69
N MET A 137 -12.53 -9.12 19.59
CA MET A 137 -12.93 -9.85 18.40
C MET A 137 -12.64 -11.36 18.49
N ARG A 138 -11.97 -11.82 19.56
CA ARG A 138 -11.51 -13.21 19.76
C ARG A 138 -10.59 -13.69 18.63
N LEU A 139 -9.77 -12.81 18.09
CA LEU A 139 -8.82 -13.11 17.03
C LEU A 139 -7.46 -13.51 17.66
N PRO A 140 -6.87 -14.65 17.27
CA PRO A 140 -5.46 -14.90 17.54
C PRO A 140 -4.61 -13.78 16.94
N ILE A 141 -3.67 -13.26 17.75
CA ILE A 141 -2.73 -12.23 17.32
C ILE A 141 -1.30 -12.69 17.59
N ASN A 142 -0.45 -12.55 16.58
CA ASN A 142 1.00 -12.56 16.75
C ASN A 142 1.50 -11.13 16.51
N LEU A 143 2.32 -10.62 17.42
CA LEU A 143 2.93 -9.30 17.32
C LEU A 143 4.42 -9.44 17.60
N GLN A 144 5.24 -8.93 16.69
CA GLN A 144 6.69 -8.97 16.79
C GLN A 144 7.25 -7.58 16.53
N GLU A 145 8.10 -7.11 17.44
CA GLU A 145 8.92 -5.93 17.19
C GLU A 145 10.07 -6.29 16.24
N GLU A 146 10.27 -5.46 15.22
CA GLU A 146 11.36 -5.60 14.28
C GLU A 146 12.61 -4.90 14.80
N ASP A 147 13.78 -5.39 14.40
CA ASP A 147 15.04 -4.73 14.73
C ASP A 147 15.06 -3.33 14.08
N ASN A 148 15.23 -2.30 14.91
CA ASN A 148 15.30 -0.92 14.46
C ASN A 148 16.71 -0.53 13.98
N ARG A 149 17.65 -1.46 13.91
CA ARG A 149 18.99 -1.25 13.35
C ARG A 149 18.98 -1.54 11.86
N GLN A 150 19.51 -0.59 11.08
CA GLN A 150 19.77 -0.76 9.66
C GLN A 150 21.26 -0.57 9.38
N VAL A 151 21.81 -1.40 8.50
CA VAL A 151 23.17 -1.22 8.01
C VAL A 151 23.09 -0.46 6.69
N SER A 152 23.70 0.71 6.63
CA SER A 152 23.79 1.50 5.40
C SER A 152 24.62 0.79 4.33
N ALA A 153 24.51 1.25 3.07
CA ALA A 153 25.34 0.75 1.97
C ALA A 153 26.85 0.88 2.23
N ASN A 154 27.25 1.73 3.17
CA ASN A 154 28.63 2.00 3.54
C ASN A 154 29.10 1.17 4.76
N GLY A 155 28.26 0.29 5.30
CA GLY A 155 28.58 -0.54 6.47
C GLY A 155 28.38 0.14 7.82
N GLU A 156 27.86 1.36 7.86
CA GLU A 156 27.52 2.06 9.11
C GLU A 156 26.18 1.55 9.67
N GLU A 157 26.14 1.24 10.96
CA GLU A 157 24.91 0.89 11.69
C GLU A 157 24.14 2.17 12.06
N LEU A 158 22.88 2.23 11.66
CA LEU A 158 21.94 3.31 11.91
C LEU A 158 20.79 2.78 12.76
N ILE A 159 20.58 3.38 13.93
CA ILE A 159 19.41 3.11 14.76
C ILE A 159 18.28 4.04 14.29
N LEU A 160 17.17 3.46 13.84
CA LEU A 160 16.00 4.19 13.41
C LEU A 160 15.32 4.88 14.62
N PRO A 161 14.83 6.13 14.47
CA PRO A 161 14.16 6.85 15.54
C PRO A 161 12.69 6.44 15.73
N TRP A 162 12.29 5.30 15.16
CA TRP A 162 10.95 4.73 15.29
C TRP A 162 11.03 3.22 15.49
N HIS A 163 9.99 2.66 16.09
CA HIS A 163 9.82 1.23 16.28
C HIS A 163 8.90 0.69 15.18
N SER A 164 9.29 -0.45 14.61
CA SER A 164 8.49 -1.16 13.62
C SER A 164 7.96 -2.44 14.24
N PHE A 165 6.70 -2.76 13.93
CA PHE A 165 6.06 -3.98 14.39
C PHE A 165 5.41 -4.69 13.21
N SER A 166 5.63 -6.00 13.12
CA SER A 166 4.87 -6.89 12.26
C SER A 166 3.81 -7.59 13.09
N PHE A 167 2.63 -7.78 12.51
CA PHE A 167 1.57 -8.54 13.17
C PHE A 167 0.76 -9.38 12.18
N SER A 168 0.16 -10.45 12.69
CA SER A 168 -0.86 -11.22 11.99
C SER A 168 -2.12 -11.33 12.84
N LEU A 169 -3.27 -11.29 12.17
CA LEU A 169 -4.58 -11.55 12.75
C LEU A 169 -5.23 -12.65 11.90
N GLU A 170 -5.65 -13.74 12.54
CA GLU A 170 -6.34 -14.84 11.88
C GLU A 170 -7.85 -14.70 12.11
N THR A 171 -8.64 -14.73 11.02
CA THR A 171 -10.10 -14.51 11.02
C THR A 171 -10.88 -15.76 10.67
#